data_AF-A0A5K1EFE9-F1
#
_entry.id   AF-A0A5K1EFE9-F1
#
_cell.length_a   1.000
_cell.length_b   1.000
_cell.length_c   1.000
_cell.angle_alpha   90.00
_cell.angle_beta   90.00
_cell.angle_gamma   90.00
#
_symmetry.space_group_name_H-M   'P 1'
#
loop_
_entity.id
_entity.type
_entity.pdbx_description
1 polymer ?
#
loop_
_entity_poly.entity_id
_entity_poly.type
_entity_poly.pdbx_seq_one_letter_code
_entity_poly.pdbx_strand_id
1 'polypeptide(L)'
;AIVCEDLPQDVCAFAISSAGKRCVLEKFVLGDGSTEFQCRTSEVVVEKMTEWIETDECVRLCGVDRNSVGISSDSLMEPQFTAKLCSAECYGNCPNIVDLYFNLAAGE
;
A
#
# COMPACT_ATOMS: atom_id res chain seq x y z
N ALA A 1 -3.52 -1.29 -18.55
CA ALA A 1 -2.85 -2.33 -17.78
C ALA A 1 -1.92 -1.68 -16.78
N ILE A 2 -2.08 -1.99 -15.49
CA ILE A 2 -1.17 -1.58 -14.43
C ILE A 2 -0.14 -2.69 -14.25
N VAL A 3 1.12 -2.34 -14.49
CA VAL A 3 2.30 -3.16 -14.20
C VAL A 3 3.06 -2.43 -13.11
N CYS A 4 3.30 -3.08 -11.97
CA CYS A 4 3.88 -2.41 -10.80
C CYS A 4 5.24 -1.80 -11.11
N GLU A 5 6.06 -2.50 -11.90
CA GLU A 5 7.42 -2.11 -12.27
C GLU A 5 7.46 -0.84 -13.16
N ASP A 6 6.34 -0.48 -13.79
CA ASP A 6 6.20 0.74 -14.60
C ASP A 6 5.66 1.93 -13.78
N LEU A 7 5.26 1.70 -12.52
CA LEU A 7 4.69 2.75 -11.67
C LEU A 7 5.79 3.62 -11.05
N PRO A 8 5.61 4.97 -11.04
CA PRO A 8 6.47 5.84 -10.26
C PRO A 8 6.26 5.62 -8.75
N GLN A 9 7.26 6.01 -7.97
CA GLN A 9 7.30 5.81 -6.52
C GLN A 9 6.05 6.33 -5.81
N ASP A 10 5.56 7.51 -6.17
CA ASP A 10 4.46 8.21 -5.52
C ASP A 10 3.09 7.55 -5.73
N VAL A 11 2.96 6.62 -6.67
CA VAL A 11 1.72 5.86 -6.90
C VAL A 11 1.88 4.36 -6.72
N CYS A 12 3.09 3.90 -6.37
CA CYS A 12 3.37 2.49 -6.18
C CYS A 12 2.67 1.89 -4.96
N ALA A 13 2.84 2.52 -3.79
CA ALA A 13 2.25 2.02 -2.56
C ALA A 13 0.72 1.97 -2.69
N PHE A 14 0.13 0.86 -2.23
CA PHE A 14 -1.31 0.59 -2.29
C PHE A 14 -1.88 0.41 -3.71
N ALA A 15 -1.06 0.33 -4.77
CA ALA A 15 -1.55 -0.03 -6.09
C ALA A 15 -1.82 -1.55 -6.21
N ILE A 16 -2.70 -1.91 -7.14
CA ILE A 16 -3.00 -3.30 -7.53
C ILE A 16 -2.81 -3.41 -9.05
N SER A 17 -1.95 -4.33 -9.46
CA SER A 17 -1.68 -4.63 -10.86
C SER A 17 -2.90 -5.18 -11.60
N SER A 18 -2.83 -5.24 -12.93
CA SER A 18 -3.84 -5.94 -13.75
C SER A 18 -3.93 -7.43 -13.45
N ALA A 19 -2.90 -8.02 -12.85
CA ALA A 19 -2.91 -9.42 -12.40
C ALA A 19 -3.60 -9.62 -11.04
N GLY A 20 -4.16 -8.55 -10.43
CA GLY A 20 -4.77 -8.62 -9.10
C GLY A 20 -3.77 -8.79 -7.97
N LYS A 21 -2.47 -8.56 -8.20
CA LYS A 21 -1.42 -8.58 -7.19
C LYS A 21 -1.11 -7.16 -6.71
N ARG A 22 -0.90 -6.98 -5.40
CA ARG A 22 -0.51 -5.69 -4.80
C ARG A 22 0.89 -5.29 -5.24
N CYS A 23 1.09 -4.02 -5.51
CA CYS A 23 2.41 -3.45 -5.72
C CYS A 23 3.08 -3.14 -4.38
N VAL A 24 4.39 -3.28 -4.32
CA VAL A 24 5.21 -3.00 -3.15
C VAL A 24 6.38 -2.09 -3.53
N LEU A 25 6.59 -1.06 -2.74
CA LEU A 25 7.75 -0.18 -2.88
C LEU A 25 8.93 -0.80 -2.14
N GLU A 26 10.03 -1.06 -2.83
CA GLU A 26 11.27 -1.56 -2.25
C GLU A 26 12.33 -0.46 -2.22
N LYS A 27 13.20 -0.51 -1.21
CA LYS A 27 14.30 0.43 -1.01
C LYS A 27 15.64 -0.29 -1.10
N PHE A 28 16.53 0.22 -1.94
CA PHE A 28 17.88 -0.29 -2.14
C PHE A 28 18.90 0.75 -1.72
N VAL A 29 19.97 0.30 -1.07
CA VAL A 29 21.14 1.13 -0.78
C VAL A 29 22.23 0.75 -1.77
N LEU A 30 22.66 1.70 -2.59
CA LEU A 30 23.71 1.52 -3.58
C LEU A 30 25.08 1.58 -2.92
N GLY A 31 26.10 1.09 -3.62
CA GLY A 31 27.48 1.02 -3.09
C GLY A 31 28.12 2.39 -2.78
N ASP A 32 27.56 3.47 -3.32
CA ASP A 32 27.95 4.86 -3.03
C ASP A 32 27.19 5.48 -1.84
N GLY A 33 26.31 4.71 -1.18
CA GLY A 33 25.47 5.15 -0.08
C GLY A 33 24.18 5.86 -0.50
N SER A 34 23.93 6.03 -1.81
CA SER A 34 22.66 6.56 -2.28
C SER A 34 21.52 5.55 -2.12
N THR A 35 20.30 6.06 -2.02
CA THR A 35 19.08 5.24 -1.91
C THR A 35 18.32 5.28 -3.23
N GLU A 36 17.93 4.11 -3.73
CA GLU A 36 17.03 3.95 -4.86
C GLU A 36 15.74 3.28 -4.41
N PHE A 37 14.63 3.67 -5.02
CA PHE A 37 13.32 3.06 -4.78
C PHE A 37 12.84 2.39 -6.06
N GLN A 38 12.29 1.19 -5.93
CA GLN A 38 11.73 0.45 -7.05
C GLN A 38 10.36 -0.10 -6.67
N CYS A 39 9.38 0.10 -7.54
CA CYS A 39 8.09 -0.55 -7.41
C CYS A 39 8.15 -1.97 -7.99
N ARG A 40 7.59 -2.94 -7.28
CA ARG A 40 7.53 -4.34 -7.72
C ARG A 40 6.17 -4.98 -7.46
N THR A 41 5.87 -6.02 -8.21
CA THR A 41 4.71 -6.87 -7.96
C THR A 41 4.97 -7.79 -6.77
N SER A 42 4.13 -7.74 -5.74
CA SER A 42 4.19 -8.66 -4.58
C SER A 42 3.42 -9.95 -4.85
N GLU A 43 3.61 -10.97 -4.00
CA GLU A 43 2.80 -12.20 -4.02
C GLU A 43 1.43 -12.06 -3.31
N VAL A 44 1.11 -10.87 -2.78
CA VAL A 44 -0.17 -10.62 -2.11
C VAL A 44 -1.26 -10.43 -3.17
N VAL A 45 -2.10 -11.45 -3.33
CA VAL A 45 -3.25 -11.44 -4.25
C VAL A 45 -4.44 -10.74 -3.61
N VAL A 46 -5.14 -9.93 -4.40
CA VAL A 46 -6.38 -9.24 -4.03
C VAL A 46 -7.53 -9.89 -4.78
N GLU A 47 -8.50 -10.44 -4.06
CA GLU A 47 -9.58 -11.23 -4.69
C GLU A 47 -10.61 -10.38 -5.44
N LYS A 48 -10.86 -9.15 -4.98
CA LYS A 48 -12.02 -8.35 -5.40
C LYS A 48 -11.68 -7.10 -6.20
N MET A 49 -10.41 -6.77 -6.37
CA MET A 49 -9.94 -5.53 -7.00
C MET A 49 -8.75 -5.83 -7.91
N THR A 50 -8.72 -5.21 -9.09
CA THR A 50 -7.61 -5.24 -10.04
C THR A 50 -7.45 -3.86 -10.67
N GLU A 51 -6.26 -3.53 -11.18
CA GLU A 51 -6.00 -2.25 -11.85
C GLU A 51 -6.37 -1.01 -10.99
N TRP A 52 -5.98 -1.04 -9.72
CA TRP A 52 -6.30 0.02 -8.76
C TRP A 52 -5.08 0.89 -8.45
N ILE A 53 -5.24 2.21 -8.45
CA ILE A 53 -4.28 3.16 -7.88
C ILE A 53 -5.02 3.96 -6.81
N GLU A 54 -4.47 3.96 -5.59
CA GLU A 54 -5.11 4.65 -4.49
C GLU A 54 -5.05 6.18 -4.64
N THR A 55 -6.12 6.86 -4.22
CA THR A 55 -6.22 8.31 -4.32
C THR A 55 -5.48 9.02 -3.19
N ASP A 56 -5.07 10.27 -3.42
CA ASP A 56 -4.48 11.12 -2.36
C ASP A 56 -5.45 11.35 -1.20
N GLU A 57 -6.74 11.38 -1.50
CA GLU A 57 -7.79 11.48 -0.50
C GLU A 57 -7.76 10.27 0.42
N CYS A 58 -7.74 9.06 -0.13
CA CYS A 58 -7.69 7.84 0.68
C CYS A 58 -6.40 7.70 1.47
N VAL A 59 -5.26 8.06 0.88
CA VAL A 59 -3.97 8.13 1.58
C VAL A 59 -4.09 9.02 2.83
N ARG A 60 -4.68 10.22 2.66
CA ARG A 60 -4.86 11.19 3.75
C ARG A 60 -5.87 10.72 4.81
N LEU A 61 -7.04 10.23 4.38
CA LEU A 61 -8.13 9.80 5.27
C LEU A 61 -7.71 8.62 6.14
N CYS A 62 -7.05 7.63 5.54
CA CYS A 62 -6.57 6.45 6.27
C CYS A 62 -5.27 6.67 7.02
N GLY A 63 -4.58 7.80 6.80
CA GLY A 63 -3.34 8.13 7.49
C GLY A 63 -2.15 7.26 7.08
N VAL A 64 -2.12 6.80 5.83
CA VAL A 64 -1.00 6.06 5.24
C VAL A 64 -0.06 6.99 4.47
N ASP A 65 1.13 6.52 4.12
CA ASP A 65 2.12 7.27 3.34
C ASP A 65 2.41 6.58 2.00
N ARG A 66 2.46 7.37 0.91
CA ARG A 66 2.79 6.89 -0.44
C ARG A 66 4.22 6.35 -0.57
N ASN A 67 5.10 6.73 0.33
CA ASN A 67 6.48 6.29 0.39
C ASN A 67 6.68 5.11 1.35
N SER A 68 5.60 4.51 1.87
CA SER A 68 5.68 3.30 2.68
C SER A 68 6.42 2.21 1.89
N VAL A 69 7.52 1.75 2.48
CA VAL A 69 8.36 0.68 1.92
C VAL A 69 7.86 -0.65 2.47
N GLY A 70 7.71 -1.64 1.60
CA GLY A 70 7.22 -2.95 1.97
C GLY A 70 5.71 -2.98 2.25
N ILE A 71 5.26 -4.14 2.73
CA ILE A 71 3.92 -4.36 3.26
C ILE A 71 4.12 -4.93 4.67
N SER A 72 3.70 -4.20 5.69
CA SER A 72 3.87 -4.58 7.10
C SER A 72 2.63 -4.26 7.93
N SER A 73 2.35 -5.10 8.94
CA SER A 73 1.33 -4.89 9.96
C SER A 73 1.80 -3.98 11.10
N ASP A 74 3.08 -3.61 11.18
CA ASP A 74 3.66 -2.87 12.32
C ASP A 74 2.89 -1.58 12.66
N SER A 75 2.40 -0.86 11.64
CA SER A 75 1.62 0.38 11.84
C SER A 75 0.33 0.15 12.63
N LEU A 76 -0.23 -1.06 12.64
CA LEU A 76 -1.42 -1.39 13.44
C LEU A 76 -1.17 -1.32 14.95
N MET A 77 0.09 -1.39 15.38
CA MET A 77 0.48 -1.18 16.78
C MET A 77 0.39 0.30 17.20
N GLU A 78 0.27 1.23 16.25
CA GLU A 78 0.19 2.67 16.51
C GLU A 78 -1.27 3.10 16.70
N PRO A 79 -1.69 3.52 17.92
CA PRO A 79 -3.11 3.83 18.18
C PRO A 79 -3.67 4.95 17.31
N GLN A 80 -2.82 5.91 16.92
CA GLN A 80 -3.21 7.02 16.06
C GLN A 80 -3.49 6.56 14.62
N PHE A 81 -2.70 5.61 14.11
CA PHE A 81 -2.93 5.02 12.79
C PHE A 81 -4.24 4.23 12.79
N THR A 82 -4.40 3.31 13.75
CA THR A 82 -5.60 2.48 13.85
C THR A 82 -6.87 3.32 14.03
N ALA A 83 -6.81 4.44 14.75
CA ALA A 83 -7.93 5.37 14.85
C ALA A 83 -8.31 6.01 13.50
N LYS A 84 -7.35 6.36 12.65
CA LYS A 84 -7.61 6.88 11.29
C LYS A 84 -8.12 5.80 10.35
N LEU A 85 -7.47 4.63 10.34
CA LEU A 85 -7.87 3.48 9.53
C LEU A 85 -9.33 3.06 9.83
N CYS A 86 -9.71 3.02 11.11
CA CYS A 86 -11.05 2.67 11.56
C CYS A 86 -12.04 3.84 11.57
N SER A 87 -11.63 5.04 11.12
CA SER A 87 -12.56 6.17 10.98
C SER A 87 -13.62 5.88 9.93
N ALA A 88 -14.82 6.43 10.08
CA ALA A 88 -15.89 6.26 9.11
C ALA A 88 -15.48 6.75 7.70
N GLU A 89 -14.64 7.78 7.63
CA GLU A 89 -14.15 8.34 6.37
C GLU A 89 -13.22 7.35 5.64
N CYS A 90 -12.26 6.73 6.32
CA CYS A 90 -11.40 5.72 5.68
C CYS A 90 -12.16 4.42 5.43
N TYR A 91 -12.80 3.86 6.47
CA TYR A 91 -13.45 2.56 6.41
C TYR A 91 -14.54 2.48 5.34
N GLY A 92 -15.30 3.57 5.16
CA GLY A 92 -16.40 3.64 4.20
C GLY A 92 -16.00 3.98 2.75
N ASN A 93 -14.86 4.65 2.55
CA ASN A 93 -14.51 5.21 1.23
C ASN A 93 -13.23 4.62 0.61
N CYS A 94 -12.40 3.92 1.38
CA CYS A 94 -11.07 3.47 0.94
C CYS A 94 -10.90 1.95 1.03
N PRO A 95 -11.66 1.18 0.23
CA PRO A 95 -11.76 -0.27 0.38
C PRO A 95 -10.42 -0.99 0.17
N ASN A 96 -9.53 -0.44 -0.65
CA ASN A 96 -8.25 -1.07 -0.94
C ASN A 96 -7.24 -0.98 0.22
N ILE A 97 -7.10 0.19 0.86
CA ILE A 97 -6.30 0.34 2.09
C ILE A 97 -6.90 -0.50 3.22
N VAL A 98 -8.22 -0.43 3.41
CA VAL A 98 -8.92 -1.18 4.46
C VAL A 98 -8.71 -2.69 4.26
N ASP A 99 -8.92 -3.21 3.05
CA ASP A 99 -8.67 -4.61 2.71
C ASP A 99 -7.24 -5.04 3.04
N LEU A 100 -6.24 -4.21 2.70
CA LEU A 100 -4.84 -4.52 2.99
C LEU A 100 -4.62 -4.76 4.48
N TYR A 101 -4.96 -3.79 5.31
CA TYR A 101 -4.66 -3.84 6.73
C TYR A 101 -5.54 -4.85 7.48
N PHE A 102 -6.78 -5.08 7.05
CA PHE A 102 -7.60 -6.16 7.59
C PHE A 102 -7.00 -7.54 7.30
N ASN A 103 -6.53 -7.78 6.07
CA ASN A 103 -5.89 -9.04 5.72
C ASN A 103 -4.55 -9.24 6.44
N LEU A 104 -3.78 -8.18 6.65
CA LEU A 104 -2.56 -8.23 7.45
C LEU A 104 -2.85 -8.58 8.92
N ALA A 105 -3.88 -7.97 9.51
CA ALA A 105 -4.29 -8.27 10.88
C ALA A 105 -4.85 -9.70 11.05
N ALA A 106 -5.50 -10.24 10.02
CA ALA A 106 -6.06 -11.59 10.05
C ALA A 106 -5.01 -12.70 9.78
N GLY A 107 -3.87 -12.35 9.20
CA GLY A 107 -2.78 -13.26 8.87
C GLY A 107 -1.72 -13.43 9.98
N GLU A 108 -1.89 -12.75 11.12
CA GLU A 108 -1.10 -12.91 12.35
C GLU A 108 -1.59 -14.08 13.20
#